data_AF-A0A949ARW3-F1
#
_entry.id   AF-A0A949ARW3-F1
#
_cell.length_a   1.000
_cell.length_b   1.000
_cell.length_c   1.000
_cell.angle_alpha   90.00
_cell.angle_beta   90.00
_cell.angle_gamma   90.00
#
_symmetry.space_group_name_H-M   'P 1'
#
loop_
_entity.id
_entity.type
_entity.pdbx_description
1 polymer ?
#
loop_
_entity_poly.entity_id
_entity_poly.type
_entity_poly.pdbx_seq_one_letter_code
_entity_poly.pdbx_strand_id
1 'polypeptide(L)'
;MKLKFNQLNKRQESVLDIIDKQRNISVSELLLFLIKKFSKVSKITVIRDLNKLLKINFIKRVGKGRGVFYQLSNQYNLLKPFDINNYFKIGPDQREVKKKFDFNLLDILKDIFTTDEKKRFDQLVLEYRRNV
;
A
#
# COMPACT_ATOMS: atom_id res chain seq x y z
N MET A 1 -10.92 -5.01 6.70
CA MET A 1 -10.47 -6.06 5.75
C MET A 1 -9.06 -6.49 6.15
N LYS A 2 -8.83 -7.77 6.52
CA LYS A 2 -7.46 -8.24 6.83
C LYS A 2 -6.61 -8.17 5.56
N LEU A 3 -5.57 -7.35 5.57
CA LEU A 3 -4.64 -7.25 4.43
C LEU A 3 -3.85 -8.55 4.33
N LYS A 4 -3.88 -9.15 3.13
CA LYS A 4 -3.29 -10.46 2.88
C LYS A 4 -1.86 -10.32 2.36
N PHE A 5 -0.99 -9.67 3.13
CA PHE A 5 0.42 -9.49 2.75
C PHE A 5 1.12 -10.83 2.48
N ASN A 6 0.77 -11.89 3.22
CA ASN A 6 1.35 -13.23 3.10
C ASN A 6 0.91 -14.01 1.82
N GLN A 7 0.17 -13.39 0.90
CA GLN A 7 -0.31 -14.05 -0.33
C GLN A 7 0.36 -13.53 -1.62
N LEU A 8 1.36 -12.68 -1.49
CA LEU A 8 2.09 -12.13 -2.63
C LEU A 8 3.26 -13.04 -3.01
N ASN A 9 3.55 -13.10 -4.30
CA ASN A 9 4.81 -13.67 -4.78
C ASN A 9 5.87 -12.56 -4.91
N LYS A 10 7.14 -12.95 -5.01
CA LYS A 10 8.29 -12.02 -5.13
C LYS A 10 8.14 -10.98 -6.25
N ARG A 11 7.44 -11.34 -7.34
CA ARG A 11 7.21 -10.41 -8.46
C ARG A 11 6.14 -9.38 -8.13
N GLN A 12 5.07 -9.78 -7.46
CA GLN A 12 4.01 -8.90 -6.97
C GLN A 12 4.53 -7.93 -5.91
N GLU A 13 5.39 -8.41 -5.00
CA GLU A 13 6.12 -7.55 -4.06
C GLU A 13 6.98 -6.53 -4.81
N SER A 14 7.74 -6.99 -5.82
CA SER A 14 8.56 -6.08 -6.63
C SER A 14 7.73 -5.06 -7.41
N VAL A 15 6.52 -5.41 -7.87
CA VAL A 15 5.61 -4.45 -8.49
C VAL A 15 5.24 -3.34 -7.51
N LEU A 16 4.91 -3.68 -6.26
CA LEU A 16 4.59 -2.70 -5.22
C LEU A 16 5.79 -1.79 -4.93
N ASP A 17 6.99 -2.35 -4.78
CA ASP A 17 8.22 -1.59 -4.57
C ASP A 17 8.50 -0.59 -5.70
N ILE A 18 8.27 -1.00 -6.95
CA ILE A 18 8.49 -0.14 -8.12
C ILE A 18 7.48 1.00 -8.15
N ILE A 19 6.19 0.69 -7.90
CA ILE A 19 5.12 1.71 -7.86
C ILE A 19 5.38 2.71 -6.71
N ASP A 20 5.83 2.25 -5.54
CA ASP A 20 6.15 3.10 -4.40
C ASP A 20 7.24 4.13 -4.75
N LYS A 21 8.27 3.71 -5.50
CA LYS A 21 9.39 4.57 -5.89
C LYS A 21 9.05 5.57 -7.00
N GLN A 22 8.29 5.15 -8.02
CA GLN A 22 8.02 5.98 -9.21
C GLN A 22 6.78 6.88 -9.06
N ARG A 23 5.93 6.64 -8.04
CA ARG A 23 4.63 7.29 -7.77
C ARG A 23 3.55 7.05 -8.83
N ASN A 24 3.88 7.17 -10.13
CA ASN A 24 3.02 6.89 -11.28
C ASN A 24 3.76 5.97 -12.24
N ILE A 25 3.18 4.84 -12.61
CA ILE A 25 3.82 3.97 -13.59
C ILE A 25 2.82 3.31 -14.54
N SER A 26 3.14 3.33 -15.83
CA SER A 26 2.39 2.60 -16.87
C SER A 26 2.78 1.11 -16.89
N VAL A 27 1.95 0.29 -17.55
CA VAL A 27 2.28 -1.15 -17.74
C VAL A 27 3.59 -1.32 -18.50
N SER A 28 3.84 -0.45 -19.49
CA SER A 28 5.04 -0.53 -20.34
C SER A 28 6.31 -0.22 -19.54
N GLU A 29 6.29 0.82 -18.72
CA GLU A 29 7.42 1.17 -17.84
C GLU A 29 7.65 0.09 -16.78
N LEU A 30 6.58 -0.39 -16.14
CA LEU A 30 6.67 -1.45 -15.14
C LEU A 30 7.30 -2.72 -15.72
N LEU A 31 6.96 -3.06 -16.97
CA LEU A 31 7.56 -4.18 -17.68
C LEU A 31 9.08 -4.01 -17.85
N LEU A 32 9.56 -2.81 -18.19
CA LEU A 32 11.00 -2.54 -18.33
C LEU A 32 11.76 -2.76 -17.01
N PHE A 33 11.21 -2.33 -15.88
CA PHE A 33 11.82 -2.58 -14.57
C PHE A 33 11.81 -4.08 -14.20
N LEU A 34 10.72 -4.79 -14.49
CA LEU A 34 10.59 -6.20 -14.14
C LEU A 34 11.47 -7.12 -14.98
N ILE A 35 11.67 -6.81 -16.26
CA ILE A 35 12.58 -7.58 -17.14
C ILE A 35 14.01 -7.55 -16.59
N LYS A 36 14.47 -6.40 -16.08
CA LYS A 36 15.79 -6.26 -15.46
C LYS A 36 15.97 -7.14 -14.22
N LYS A 37 14.89 -7.45 -13.49
CA LYS A 37 14.95 -8.18 -12.20
C LYS A 37 14.66 -9.68 -12.31
N PHE A 38 13.75 -10.10 -13.19
CA PHE A 38 13.24 -11.48 -13.19
C PHE A 38 13.61 -12.31 -14.41
N SER A 39 14.10 -11.71 -15.50
CA SER A 39 14.27 -12.33 -16.83
C SER A 39 12.98 -12.99 -17.38
N LYS A 40 12.69 -12.81 -18.68
CA LYS A 40 11.47 -13.37 -19.34
C LYS A 40 10.12 -13.04 -18.69
N VAL A 41 9.84 -11.76 -18.42
CA VAL A 41 8.49 -11.30 -18.02
C VAL A 41 7.74 -10.81 -19.26
N SER A 42 6.53 -11.35 -19.51
CA SER A 42 5.66 -10.87 -20.59
C SER A 42 4.67 -9.81 -20.10
N LYS A 43 4.19 -8.96 -21.01
CA LYS A 43 3.17 -7.93 -20.71
C LYS A 43 1.91 -8.53 -20.06
N ILE A 44 1.47 -9.70 -20.53
CA ILE A 44 0.28 -10.38 -19.98
C ILE A 44 0.50 -10.85 -18.55
N THR A 45 1.72 -11.24 -18.20
CA THR A 45 2.10 -11.59 -16.83
C THR A 45 2.01 -10.39 -15.90
N VAL A 46 2.53 -9.23 -16.33
CA VAL A 46 2.44 -7.97 -15.57
C VAL A 46 0.98 -7.57 -15.35
N ILE A 47 0.14 -7.64 -16.40
CA ILE A 47 -1.30 -7.35 -16.31
C ILE A 47 -1.98 -8.26 -15.29
N ARG A 48 -1.66 -9.57 -15.28
CA ARG A 48 -2.21 -10.52 -14.31
C ARG A 48 -1.84 -10.17 -12.87
N ASP A 49 -0.59 -9.76 -12.63
CA ASP A 49 -0.17 -9.33 -11.30
C ASP A 49 -0.85 -8.03 -10.87
N LEU A 50 -0.93 -7.04 -11.78
CA LEU A 50 -1.66 -5.79 -11.53
C LEU A 50 -3.14 -6.05 -11.21
N ASN A 51 -3.81 -6.94 -11.95
CA ASN A 51 -5.19 -7.30 -11.68
C ASN A 51 -5.37 -7.95 -10.30
N LYS A 52 -4.43 -8.80 -9.87
CA LYS A 52 -4.45 -9.38 -8.53
C LYS A 52 -4.31 -8.29 -7.46
N LEU A 53 -3.36 -7.36 -7.64
CA LEU A 53 -3.10 -6.25 -6.72
C LEU A 53 -4.27 -5.25 -6.66
N LEU A 54 -4.94 -4.99 -7.79
CA LEU A 54 -6.17 -4.20 -7.84
C LEU A 54 -7.30 -4.89 -7.05
N LYS A 55 -7.48 -6.20 -7.23
CA LYS A 55 -8.54 -6.98 -6.56
C LYS A 55 -8.43 -6.93 -5.04
N ILE A 56 -7.21 -6.90 -4.51
CA ILE A 56 -6.96 -6.79 -3.05
C ILE A 56 -6.81 -5.33 -2.58
N ASN A 57 -7.09 -4.36 -3.45
CA ASN A 57 -7.00 -2.93 -3.18
C ASN A 57 -5.60 -2.47 -2.73
N PHE A 58 -4.53 -3.06 -3.25
CA PHE A 58 -3.16 -2.63 -2.92
C PHE A 58 -2.67 -1.50 -3.84
N ILE A 59 -3.21 -1.48 -5.05
CA ILE A 59 -2.94 -0.44 -6.05
C ILE A 59 -4.26 0.11 -6.57
N LYS A 60 -4.20 1.27 -7.21
CA LYS A 60 -5.30 1.89 -7.94
C LYS A 60 -4.88 2.21 -9.37
N ARG A 61 -5.83 2.10 -10.29
CA ARG A 61 -5.67 2.47 -11.71
C ARG A 61 -6.16 3.90 -11.89
N VAL A 62 -5.36 4.75 -12.52
CA VAL A 62 -5.67 6.17 -12.77
C VAL A 62 -5.49 6.46 -14.26
N GLY A 63 -6.30 7.38 -14.79
CA GLY A 63 -6.28 7.77 -16.21
C GLY A 63 -7.16 6.89 -17.12
N LYS A 64 -7.14 7.19 -18.42
CA LYS A 64 -7.97 6.53 -19.45
C LYS A 64 -7.14 6.23 -20.71
N GLY A 65 -7.52 5.16 -21.42
CA GLY A 65 -6.89 4.77 -22.69
C GLY A 65 -5.38 4.55 -22.57
N ARG A 66 -4.60 5.30 -23.36
CA ARG A 66 -3.12 5.25 -23.36
C ARG A 66 -2.49 5.95 -22.16
N GLY A 67 -3.22 6.82 -21.47
CA GLY A 67 -2.76 7.54 -20.28
C GLY A 67 -3.03 6.79 -18.97
N VAL A 68 -3.07 5.46 -19.00
CA VAL A 68 -3.33 4.64 -17.81
C VAL A 68 -2.04 4.40 -17.04
N PHE A 69 -2.05 4.75 -15.77
CA PHE A 69 -0.97 4.48 -14.83
C PHE A 69 -1.53 3.89 -13.53
N TYR A 70 -0.62 3.30 -12.77
CA TYR A 70 -0.90 2.64 -11.50
C TYR A 70 -0.19 3.38 -10.38
N GLN A 71 -0.88 3.51 -9.25
CA GLN A 71 -0.38 4.10 -8.01
C GLN A 71 -0.69 3.15 -6.86
N LEU A 72 0.02 3.27 -5.73
CA LEU A 72 -0.41 2.60 -4.50
C LEU A 72 -1.79 3.12 -4.07
N SER A 73 -2.63 2.23 -3.55
CA SER A 73 -3.89 2.64 -2.97
C SER A 73 -3.67 3.39 -1.65
N ASN A 74 -4.65 4.18 -1.24
CA ASN A 74 -4.57 4.88 0.06
C ASN A 74 -4.50 3.87 1.22
N GLN A 75 -5.22 2.76 1.11
CA GLN A 75 -5.22 1.67 2.10
C GLN A 75 -3.83 1.01 2.23
N TYR A 76 -3.18 0.71 1.11
CA TYR A 76 -1.86 0.09 1.13
C TYR A 76 -0.80 1.06 1.64
N ASN A 77 -0.84 2.34 1.25
CA ASN A 77 0.08 3.34 1.78
C ASN A 77 0.00 3.47 3.30
N LEU A 78 -1.19 3.32 3.89
CA LEU A 78 -1.38 3.41 5.33
C LEU A 78 -0.85 2.18 6.07
N LEU A 79 -1.02 0.99 5.47
CA LEU A 79 -0.85 -0.28 6.17
C LEU A 79 0.35 -1.11 5.68
N LYS A 80 1.09 -0.64 4.67
CA LYS A 80 2.24 -1.35 4.13
C LYS A 80 3.26 -1.61 5.25
N PRO A 81 3.88 -2.80 5.27
CA PRO A 81 4.97 -3.06 6.19
C PRO A 81 6.10 -2.07 5.91
N PHE A 82 6.72 -1.59 6.97
CA PHE A 82 7.93 -0.77 6.90
C PHE A 82 8.97 -1.36 7.82
N ASP A 83 10.23 -1.16 7.46
CA ASP A 83 11.35 -1.59 8.29
C ASP A 83 11.50 -0.63 9.48
N ILE A 84 11.15 -1.13 10.66
CA ILE A 84 11.23 -0.42 11.94
C ILE A 84 12.68 0.02 12.21
N ASN A 85 13.65 -0.86 11.97
CA ASN A 85 15.06 -0.55 12.21
C ASN A 85 15.49 0.58 11.27
N ASN A 86 15.11 0.52 10.00
CA ASN A 86 15.42 1.59 9.06
C ASN A 86 14.71 2.91 9.39
N TYR A 87 13.47 2.86 9.86
CA TYR A 87 12.69 4.05 10.23
C TYR A 87 13.29 4.81 11.42
N PHE A 88 13.77 4.08 12.43
CA PHE A 88 14.35 4.67 13.64
C PHE A 88 15.86 4.97 13.54
N LYS A 89 16.52 4.63 12.42
CA LYS A 89 17.94 4.98 12.19
C LYS A 89 18.20 6.48 12.12
N ILE A 90 17.22 7.25 11.65
CA ILE A 90 17.34 8.71 11.48
C ILE A 90 16.48 9.46 12.50
N GLY A 91 16.99 10.60 12.94
CA GLY A 91 16.30 11.48 13.88
C GLY A 91 14.97 11.99 13.31
N PRO A 92 13.97 12.33 14.15
CA PRO A 92 12.66 12.80 13.70
C PRO A 92 12.72 13.93 12.66
N ASP A 93 13.62 14.90 12.85
CA ASP A 93 13.76 16.07 11.97
C ASP A 93 14.35 15.74 10.58
N GLN A 94 15.03 14.61 10.46
CA GLN A 94 15.63 14.14 9.21
C GLN A 94 14.69 13.23 8.41
N ARG A 95 13.53 12.86 8.97
CA ARG A 95 12.58 11.97 8.30
C ARG A 95 11.86 12.70 7.18
N GLU A 96 11.73 12.03 6.04
CA GLU A 96 10.85 12.50 4.98
C GLU A 96 9.38 12.33 5.41
N VAL A 97 8.76 13.44 5.83
CA VAL A 97 7.35 13.49 6.25
C VAL A 97 6.60 14.58 5.50
N LYS A 98 5.26 14.51 5.55
CA LYS A 98 4.42 15.62 5.08
C LYS A 98 4.60 16.82 6.01
N LYS A 99 5.03 17.96 5.46
CA LYS A 99 5.23 19.22 6.21
C LYS A 99 3.94 19.85 6.74
N LYS A 100 2.79 19.45 6.20
CA LYS A 100 1.47 19.95 6.58
C LYS A 100 0.54 18.78 6.85
N PHE A 101 -0.40 18.98 7.77
CA PHE A 101 -1.46 18.02 8.02
C PHE A 101 -2.30 17.80 6.75
N ASP A 102 -2.58 16.55 6.43
CA ASP A 102 -3.40 16.16 5.28
C ASP A 102 -4.82 15.88 5.75
N PHE A 103 -5.75 16.81 5.52
CA PHE A 103 -7.15 16.65 5.92
C PHE A 103 -7.83 15.45 5.25
N ASN A 104 -7.36 15.03 4.07
CA ASN A 104 -7.87 13.85 3.40
C ASN A 104 -7.53 12.55 4.16
N LEU A 105 -6.62 12.61 5.15
CA LEU A 105 -6.29 11.47 6.00
C LEU A 105 -7.52 10.94 6.73
N LEU A 106 -8.42 11.81 7.18
CA LEU A 106 -9.63 11.39 7.91
C LEU A 106 -10.52 10.49 7.06
N ASP A 107 -10.62 10.77 5.75
CA ASP A 107 -11.39 9.92 4.84
C ASP A 107 -10.71 8.56 4.61
N ILE A 108 -9.38 8.53 4.62
CA ILE A 108 -8.61 7.29 4.48
C ILE A 108 -8.77 6.40 5.73
N LEU A 109 -8.93 7.00 6.92
CA LEU A 109 -8.96 6.28 8.20
C LEU A 109 -10.32 5.64 8.56
N LYS A 110 -11.43 5.95 7.86
CA LYS A 110 -12.79 5.53 8.25
C LYS A 110 -12.99 4.02 8.41
N ASP A 111 -12.30 3.19 7.62
CA ASP A 111 -12.54 1.74 7.54
C ASP A 111 -11.27 0.88 7.71
N ILE A 112 -10.31 1.37 8.49
CA ILE A 112 -9.03 0.70 8.67
C ILE A 112 -9.12 -0.50 9.62
N PHE A 113 -10.06 -0.46 10.56
CA PHE A 113 -10.23 -1.49 11.57
C PHE A 113 -11.13 -2.63 11.10
N THR A 114 -10.71 -3.85 11.38
CA THR A 114 -11.52 -5.06 11.23
C THR A 114 -12.66 -5.08 12.25
N THR A 115 -13.69 -5.88 11.99
CA THR A 115 -14.80 -6.10 12.93
C THR A 115 -14.32 -6.59 14.28
N ASP A 116 -13.29 -7.45 14.30
CA ASP A 116 -12.73 -8.01 15.53
C ASP A 116 -11.97 -6.95 16.33
N GLU A 117 -11.20 -6.08 15.64
CA GLU A 117 -10.52 -4.95 16.28
C GLU A 117 -11.51 -3.93 16.84
N LYS A 118 -12.58 -3.61 16.10
CA LYS A 118 -13.66 -2.71 16.59
C LYS A 118 -14.29 -3.27 17.86
N LYS A 119 -14.67 -4.56 17.88
CA LYS A 119 -15.19 -5.24 19.09
C LYS A 119 -14.22 -5.16 20.26
N ARG A 120 -12.92 -5.38 20.01
CA ARG A 120 -11.89 -5.26 21.05
C ARG A 120 -11.80 -3.83 21.59
N PHE A 121 -11.88 -2.82 20.74
CA PHE A 121 -11.89 -1.42 21.19
C PHE A 121 -13.12 -1.11 22.04
N ASP A 122 -14.30 -1.57 21.64
CA ASP A 122 -15.53 -1.36 22.43
C ASP A 122 -15.41 -1.95 23.83
N GLN A 123 -14.81 -3.15 23.95
CA GLN A 123 -14.51 -3.77 25.24
C GLN A 123 -13.55 -2.93 26.10
N LEU A 124 -12.45 -2.45 25.51
CA LEU A 124 -11.47 -1.61 26.20
C LEU A 124 -12.06 -0.27 26.65
N VAL A 125 -12.95 0.32 25.86
CA VAL A 125 -13.65 1.57 26.22
C VAL A 125 -14.59 1.35 27.41
N LEU A 126 -15.31 0.22 27.44
CA LEU A 126 -16.16 -0.14 28.58
C LEU A 126 -15.34 -0.35 29.86
N GLU A 127 -14.18 -0.99 29.76
CA GLU A 127 -13.26 -1.18 30.89
C GLU A 127 -12.72 0.14 31.42
N TYR A 128 -12.23 1.01 30.53
CA TYR A 128 -11.74 2.34 30.91
C TYR A 128 -12.80 3.15 31.66
N ARG A 129 -14.05 3.18 31.16
CA ARG A 129 -15.16 3.91 31.81
C ARG A 129 -15.59 3.35 33.17
N ARG A 130 -15.26 2.10 33.48
CA ARG A 130 -15.52 1.51 34.81
C ARG A 130 -14.45 1.87 35.82
N ASN A 131 -13.25 2.20 35.35
CA ASN A 131 -12.08 2.52 36.16
C ASN A 131 -11.89 4.03 36.37
N VAL A 132 -12.77 4.86 35.80
CA VAL A 132 -12.88 6.32 35.98
C VAL A 132 -14.13 6.61 36.81
#